data_AF-A0AB35T6T3-F1
#
_entry.id   AF-A0AB35T6T3-F1
#
_cell.length_a   1.000
_cell.length_b   1.000
_cell.length_c   1.000
_cell.angle_alpha   90.00
_cell.angle_beta   90.00
_cell.angle_gamma   90.00
#
_symmetry.space_group_name_H-M   'P 1'
#
loop_
_entity.id
_entity.type
_entity.pdbx_description
1 polymer ?
#
loop_
_entity_poly.entity_id
_entity_poly.type
_entity_poly.pdbx_seq_one_letter_code
_entity_poly.pdbx_strand_id
1 'polypeptide(L)'
;MEMAQEGGPEAVVLREATRRVGVAPSAAYRHFADRRALLDAVCSAAQAALAVAIEEELSGVPDDGDSADEARARLRAVGTGYMRFAQEEPGLFRTAFSASENLQSAAVPERAGAGGLTPFQLLGAALDGLAEAGVIPEGRRPGAEFLAWSAVHGLSMLLIDGPLREFDEATKDAVGQRLIDMVERGL
;
A
#
# COMPACT_ATOMS: atom_id res chain seq x y z
N MET A 1 2.54 15.97 2.16
CA MET A 1 1.76 14.91 2.82
C MET A 1 0.41 15.44 3.30
N GLU A 2 0.35 16.43 4.19
CA GLU A 2 -0.93 16.98 4.72
C GLU A 2 -1.99 17.29 3.66
N MET A 3 -1.64 18.01 2.58
CA MET A 3 -2.58 18.33 1.50
C MET A 3 -3.16 17.06 0.83
N ALA A 4 -2.32 16.03 0.64
CA ALA A 4 -2.76 14.76 0.08
C ALA A 4 -3.62 13.97 1.08
N GLN A 5 -3.33 14.05 2.37
CA GLN A 5 -4.13 13.43 3.43
C GLN A 5 -5.54 14.03 3.48
N GLU A 6 -5.65 15.37 3.43
CA GLU A 6 -6.91 16.10 3.50
C GLU A 6 -7.77 15.95 2.23
N GLY A 7 -7.15 16.00 1.05
CA GLY A 7 -7.87 16.17 -0.22
C GLY A 7 -7.39 15.29 -1.37
N GLY A 8 -6.55 14.30 -1.11
CA GLY A 8 -6.05 13.37 -2.12
C GLY A 8 -5.11 14.03 -3.15
N PRO A 9 -4.89 13.37 -4.30
CA PRO A 9 -3.89 13.81 -5.27
C PRO A 9 -4.21 15.18 -5.86
N GLU A 10 -5.51 15.52 -5.99
CA GLU A 10 -5.91 16.79 -6.58
C GLU A 10 -5.59 17.99 -5.70
N ALA A 11 -5.58 17.79 -4.38
CA ALA A 11 -5.18 18.82 -3.44
C ALA A 11 -3.69 19.14 -3.49
N VAL A 12 -2.84 18.29 -4.08
CA VAL A 12 -1.40 18.53 -4.23
C VAL A 12 -1.14 19.60 -5.30
N VAL A 13 -1.01 20.85 -4.85
CA VAL A 13 -0.80 22.02 -5.71
C VAL A 13 0.42 22.81 -5.24
N LEU A 14 1.37 23.06 -6.16
CA LEU A 14 2.67 23.69 -5.87
C LEU A 14 2.55 25.03 -5.13
N ARG A 15 1.68 25.93 -5.63
CA ARG A 15 1.47 27.25 -5.02
C ARG A 15 0.93 27.14 -3.60
N GLU A 16 -0.02 26.24 -3.39
CA GLU A 16 -0.61 26.01 -2.07
C GLU A 16 0.43 25.43 -1.10
N ALA A 17 1.23 24.46 -1.55
CA ALA A 17 2.34 23.92 -0.77
C ALA A 17 3.32 25.01 -0.34
N THR A 18 3.74 25.89 -1.27
CA THR A 18 4.65 27.01 -0.94
C THR A 18 4.04 28.01 0.03
N ARG A 19 2.73 28.26 -0.07
CA ARG A 19 1.99 29.14 0.84
C ARG A 19 1.97 28.58 2.26
N ARG A 20 1.66 27.28 2.42
CA ARG A 20 1.59 26.61 3.72
C ARG A 20 2.94 26.61 4.45
N VAL A 21 4.04 26.40 3.73
CA VAL A 21 5.40 26.38 4.32
C VAL A 21 6.10 27.73 4.34
N GLY A 22 5.43 28.81 3.90
CA GLY A 22 5.93 30.19 4.01
C GLY A 22 7.09 30.55 3.06
N VAL A 23 7.22 29.87 1.92
CA VAL A 23 8.30 30.13 0.95
C VAL A 23 7.77 30.73 -0.36
N ALA A 24 8.64 31.42 -1.10
CA ALA A 24 8.27 31.92 -2.42
C ALA A 24 8.06 30.74 -3.41
N PRO A 25 7.08 30.82 -4.34
CA PRO A 25 6.86 29.79 -5.35
C PRO A 25 8.11 29.47 -6.18
N SER A 26 8.96 30.47 -6.45
CA SER A 26 10.25 30.31 -7.15
C SER A 26 11.25 29.40 -6.44
N ALA A 27 11.15 29.26 -5.12
CA ALA A 27 12.01 28.36 -4.35
C ALA A 27 11.66 26.89 -4.59
N ALA A 28 10.37 26.57 -4.73
CA ALA A 28 9.91 25.20 -4.98
C ALA A 28 10.31 24.68 -6.37
N TYR A 29 10.41 25.56 -7.37
CA TYR A 29 10.88 25.20 -8.71
C TYR A 29 12.33 24.69 -8.77
N ARG A 30 13.12 24.90 -7.70
CA ARG A 30 14.45 24.30 -7.57
C ARG A 30 14.40 22.80 -7.28
N HIS A 31 13.29 22.33 -6.72
CA HIS A 31 13.08 20.94 -6.31
C HIS A 31 12.08 20.22 -7.21
N PHE A 32 11.06 20.93 -7.70
CA PHE A 32 10.00 20.37 -8.53
C PHE A 32 9.83 21.19 -9.80
N ALA A 33 10.11 20.58 -10.96
CA ALA A 33 9.98 21.26 -12.24
C ALA A 33 8.55 21.72 -12.52
N ASP A 34 7.56 20.93 -12.10
CA ASP A 34 6.14 21.21 -12.27
C ASP A 34 5.29 20.54 -11.18
N ARG A 35 3.96 20.62 -11.31
CA ARG A 35 3.01 19.96 -10.41
C ARG A 35 3.16 18.44 -10.44
N ARG A 36 3.47 17.85 -11.60
CA ARG A 36 3.61 16.40 -11.74
C ARG A 36 4.82 15.91 -10.95
N ALA A 37 5.96 16.59 -11.06
CA ALA A 37 7.16 16.27 -10.27
C ALA A 37 6.90 16.35 -8.75
N LEU A 38 6.11 17.34 -8.31
CA LEU A 38 5.67 17.41 -6.91
C LEU A 38 4.76 16.24 -6.54
N LEU A 39 3.76 15.95 -7.38
CA LEU A 39 2.82 14.85 -7.14
C LEU A 39 3.56 13.51 -7.08
N ASP A 40 4.49 13.23 -7.99
CA ASP A 40 5.29 12.00 -8.01
C ASP A 40 6.08 11.80 -6.72
N ALA A 41 6.68 12.87 -6.18
CA ALA A 41 7.38 12.82 -4.90
C ALA A 41 6.42 12.53 -3.73
N VAL A 42 5.22 13.11 -3.76
CA VAL A 42 4.18 12.83 -2.75
C VAL A 42 3.62 11.41 -2.90
N CYS A 43 3.47 10.89 -4.12
CA CYS A 43 3.10 9.49 -4.37
C CYS A 43 4.15 8.54 -3.76
N SER A 44 5.44 8.82 -3.96
CA SER A 44 6.51 8.01 -3.38
C SER A 44 6.45 8.02 -1.85
N ALA A 45 6.30 9.20 -1.24
CA ALA A 45 6.14 9.32 0.19
C ALA A 45 4.88 8.62 0.73
N ALA A 46 3.77 8.65 -0.01
CA ALA A 46 2.54 7.94 0.37
C ALA A 46 2.68 6.42 0.25
N GLN A 47 3.44 5.90 -0.72
CA GLN A 47 3.76 4.48 -0.80
C GLN A 47 4.74 4.03 0.29
N ALA A 48 5.70 4.88 0.67
CA ALA A 48 6.55 4.63 1.84
C ALA A 48 5.73 4.57 3.13
N ALA A 49 4.76 5.47 3.31
CA ALA A 49 3.84 5.42 4.45
C ALA A 49 2.98 4.15 4.46
N LEU A 50 2.48 3.72 3.30
CA LEU A 50 1.79 2.43 3.15
C LEU A 50 2.70 1.24 3.52
N ALA A 51 3.97 1.26 3.11
CA ALA A 51 4.93 0.22 3.47
C ALA A 51 5.14 0.15 4.99
N VAL A 52 5.24 1.31 5.66
CA VAL A 52 5.34 1.36 7.12
C VAL A 52 4.12 0.73 7.79
N ALA A 53 2.89 1.04 7.33
CA ALA A 53 1.68 0.42 7.88
C ALA A 53 1.65 -1.11 7.70
N ILE A 54 2.17 -1.61 6.58
CA ILE A 54 2.34 -3.05 6.33
C ILE A 54 3.40 -3.66 7.28
N GLU A 55 4.52 -2.98 7.48
CA GLU A 55 5.58 -3.39 8.39
C GLU A 55 5.12 -3.44 9.86
N GLU A 56 4.26 -2.50 10.27
CA GLU A 56 3.65 -2.48 11.60
C GLU A 56 2.81 -3.74 11.85
N GLU A 57 1.94 -4.11 10.91
CA GLU A 57 1.16 -5.36 11.02
C GLU A 57 2.05 -6.60 10.99
N LEU A 58 3.10 -6.61 10.16
CA LEU A 58 4.07 -7.71 10.10
C LEU A 58 4.84 -7.89 11.42
N SER A 59 5.13 -6.80 12.13
CA SER A 59 5.84 -6.85 13.42
C SER A 59 5.05 -7.57 14.52
N GLY A 60 3.73 -7.68 14.36
CA GLY A 60 2.84 -8.39 15.27
C GLY A 60 2.73 -9.90 15.01
N VAL A 61 3.31 -10.41 13.92
CA VAL A 61 3.26 -11.83 13.58
C VAL A 61 4.22 -12.62 14.49
N PRO A 62 3.73 -13.61 15.25
CA PRO A 62 4.59 -14.45 16.08
C PRO A 62 5.56 -15.29 15.23
N ASP A 63 6.78 -15.44 15.72
CA ASP A 63 7.74 -16.45 15.26
C ASP A 63 7.52 -17.70 16.13
N ASP A 64 6.64 -18.60 15.67
CA ASP A 64 6.21 -19.80 16.39
C ASP A 64 6.91 -21.09 15.93
N GLY A 65 7.79 -20.99 14.93
CA GLY A 65 8.57 -22.09 14.39
C GLY A 65 7.80 -23.05 13.49
N ASP A 66 6.51 -22.84 13.24
CA ASP A 66 5.77 -23.52 12.16
C ASP A 66 5.80 -22.64 10.90
N SER A 67 6.63 -23.04 9.93
CA SER A 67 6.86 -22.25 8.73
C SER A 67 5.59 -22.00 7.91
N ALA A 68 4.59 -22.88 7.97
CA ALA A 68 3.38 -22.76 7.16
C ALA A 68 2.37 -21.78 7.76
N ASP A 69 2.10 -21.88 9.06
CA ASP A 69 1.16 -20.99 9.73
C ASP A 69 1.74 -19.58 9.89
N GLU A 70 3.05 -19.47 10.15
CA GLU A 70 3.76 -18.19 10.10
C GLU A 70 3.65 -17.55 8.70
N ALA A 71 3.92 -18.29 7.63
CA ALA A 71 3.84 -17.75 6.26
C ALA A 71 2.43 -17.24 5.92
N ARG A 72 1.37 -17.96 6.33
CA ARG A 72 -0.02 -17.51 6.20
C ARG A 72 -0.29 -16.24 7.00
N ALA A 73 0.18 -16.19 8.24
CA ALA A 73 0.03 -15.02 9.10
C ALA A 73 0.72 -13.79 8.51
N ARG A 74 1.90 -13.94 7.91
CA ARG A 74 2.62 -12.87 7.21
C ARG A 74 1.87 -12.35 5.98
N LEU A 75 1.32 -13.22 5.13
CA LEU A 75 0.48 -12.79 4.01
C LEU A 75 -0.76 -12.02 4.52
N ARG A 76 -1.40 -12.52 5.58
CA ARG A 76 -2.56 -11.87 6.21
C ARG A 76 -2.18 -10.49 6.77
N ALA A 77 -1.04 -10.36 7.44
CA ALA A 77 -0.54 -9.08 7.94
C ALA A 77 -0.31 -8.09 6.79
N VAL A 78 0.27 -8.52 5.67
CA VAL A 78 0.47 -7.65 4.50
C VAL A 78 -0.86 -7.13 3.94
N GLY A 79 -1.84 -8.01 3.73
CA GLY A 79 -3.16 -7.59 3.26
C GLY A 79 -3.88 -6.67 4.26
N THR A 80 -3.75 -6.95 5.56
CA THR A 80 -4.38 -6.17 6.63
C THR A 80 -3.81 -4.77 6.69
N GLY A 81 -2.48 -4.61 6.73
CA GLY A 81 -1.83 -3.29 6.77
C GLY A 81 -2.17 -2.45 5.54
N TYR A 82 -2.27 -3.10 4.37
CA TYR A 82 -2.69 -2.43 3.14
C TYR A 82 -4.12 -1.87 3.23
N MET A 83 -5.08 -2.69 3.64
CA MET A 83 -6.49 -2.28 3.74
C MET A 83 -6.72 -1.28 4.87
N ARG A 84 -6.00 -1.44 5.99
CA ARG A 84 -6.05 -0.52 7.12
C ARG A 84 -5.59 0.87 6.73
N PHE A 85 -4.43 0.97 6.07
CA PHE A 85 -3.92 2.24 5.55
C PHE A 85 -4.90 2.88 4.56
N ALA A 86 -5.55 2.10 3.70
CA ALA A 86 -6.56 2.64 2.78
C ALA A 86 -7.73 3.30 3.53
N GLN A 87 -8.21 2.66 4.61
CA GLN A 87 -9.36 3.12 5.38
C GLN A 87 -9.03 4.29 6.32
N GLU A 88 -7.87 4.24 6.98
CA GLU A 88 -7.43 5.27 7.92
C GLU A 88 -6.92 6.51 7.19
N GLU A 89 -6.26 6.34 6.03
CA GLU A 89 -5.62 7.42 5.28
C GLU A 89 -6.06 7.47 3.80
N PRO A 90 -7.36 7.60 3.49
CA PRO A 90 -7.88 7.46 2.13
C PRO A 90 -7.35 8.52 1.16
N GLY A 91 -7.03 9.73 1.63
CA GLY A 91 -6.39 10.76 0.83
C GLY A 91 -4.97 10.35 0.39
N LEU A 92 -4.16 9.85 1.32
CA LEU A 92 -2.82 9.35 1.02
C LEU A 92 -2.87 8.10 0.16
N PHE A 93 -3.81 7.17 0.41
CA PHE A 93 -3.98 5.98 -0.39
C PHE A 93 -4.29 6.31 -1.86
N ARG A 94 -5.24 7.20 -2.13
CA ARG A 94 -5.52 7.67 -3.51
C ARG A 94 -4.28 8.28 -4.15
N THR A 95 -3.52 9.04 -3.37
CA THR A 95 -2.29 9.68 -3.87
C THR A 95 -1.19 8.66 -4.16
N ALA A 96 -1.02 7.64 -3.32
CA ALA A 96 -0.03 6.57 -3.52
C ALA A 96 -0.15 5.88 -4.89
N PHE A 97 -1.35 5.85 -5.47
CA PHE A 97 -1.64 5.19 -6.75
C PHE A 97 -2.01 6.16 -7.89
N SER A 98 -1.89 7.49 -7.71
CA SER A 98 -2.33 8.47 -8.72
C SER A 98 -1.35 8.69 -9.88
N ALA A 99 -0.07 8.35 -9.71
CA ALA A 99 0.99 8.66 -10.68
C ALA A 99 1.85 7.46 -11.13
N SER A 100 1.47 6.23 -10.78
CA SER A 100 2.26 5.06 -11.17
C SER A 100 2.10 4.76 -12.66
N GLU A 101 3.09 5.13 -13.47
CA GLU A 101 3.10 4.92 -14.92
C GLU A 101 3.48 3.46 -15.31
N ASN A 102 4.20 2.71 -14.47
CA ASN A 102 4.61 1.32 -14.73
C ASN A 102 5.06 0.54 -13.48
N LEU A 103 5.19 -0.79 -13.59
CA LEU A 103 5.65 -1.68 -12.51
C LEU A 103 7.08 -1.39 -12.03
N GLN A 104 7.96 -0.89 -12.90
CA GLN A 104 9.34 -0.54 -12.50
C GLN A 104 9.35 0.59 -11.47
N SER A 105 8.39 1.51 -11.55
CA SER A 105 8.22 2.56 -10.55
C SER A 105 7.81 2.03 -9.18
N ALA A 106 7.18 0.85 -9.09
CA ALA A 106 6.71 0.29 -7.81
C ALA A 106 7.85 -0.25 -6.91
N ALA A 107 9.07 -0.37 -7.43
CA ALA A 107 10.23 -0.91 -6.72
C ALA A 107 11.34 0.13 -6.48
N VAL A 108 11.08 1.42 -6.69
CA VAL A 108 12.12 2.45 -6.42
C VAL A 108 12.33 2.65 -4.91
N PRO A 109 13.57 2.89 -4.45
CA PRO A 109 13.88 2.99 -3.02
C PRO A 109 13.11 4.07 -2.27
N GLU A 110 12.70 5.15 -2.94
CA GLU A 110 11.95 6.26 -2.34
C GLU A 110 10.53 5.86 -1.90
N ARG A 111 10.05 4.69 -2.33
CA ARG A 111 8.75 4.10 -1.97
C ARG A 111 8.87 3.05 -0.86
N ALA A 112 10.07 2.77 -0.39
CA ALA A 112 10.31 1.78 0.64
C ALA A 112 9.89 2.27 2.03
N GLY A 113 9.44 1.34 2.87
CA GLY A 113 9.21 1.57 4.29
C GLY A 113 10.51 1.61 5.08
N ALA A 114 10.39 1.54 6.41
CA ALA A 114 11.54 1.56 7.31
C ALA A 114 12.41 0.30 7.17
N GLY A 115 11.81 -0.82 6.77
CA GLY A 115 12.48 -2.08 6.47
C GLY A 115 13.19 -2.12 5.11
N GLY A 116 13.12 -1.05 4.31
CA GLY A 116 13.80 -0.94 3.03
C GLY A 116 13.10 -1.66 1.87
N LEU A 117 11.90 -2.19 2.08
CA LEU A 117 11.07 -2.79 1.05
C LEU A 117 9.86 -1.91 0.72
N THR A 118 9.48 -1.83 -0.56
CA THR A 118 8.24 -1.19 -0.98
C THR A 118 7.02 -2.08 -0.67
N PRO A 119 5.77 -1.55 -0.72
CA PRO A 119 4.58 -2.37 -0.50
C PRO A 119 4.49 -3.58 -1.44
N PHE A 120 4.92 -3.41 -2.69
CA PHE A 120 4.94 -4.48 -3.69
C PHE A 120 5.99 -5.54 -3.36
N GLN A 121 7.17 -5.13 -2.87
CA GLN A 121 8.22 -6.07 -2.44
C GLN A 121 7.83 -6.81 -1.16
N LEU A 122 7.14 -6.16 -0.22
CA LEU A 122 6.61 -6.81 0.99
C LEU A 122 5.60 -7.91 0.63
N LEU A 123 4.70 -7.65 -0.34
CA LEU A 123 3.81 -8.67 -0.89
C LEU A 123 4.58 -9.82 -1.54
N GLY A 124 5.58 -9.50 -2.37
CA GLY A 124 6.44 -10.51 -3.01
C GLY A 124 7.11 -11.41 -1.99
N ALA A 125 7.71 -10.84 -0.95
CA ALA A 125 8.37 -11.59 0.12
C ALA A 125 7.40 -12.49 0.90
N ALA A 126 6.18 -12.03 1.18
CA ALA A 126 5.16 -12.86 1.83
C ALA A 126 4.74 -14.05 0.95
N LEU A 127 4.60 -13.83 -0.36
CA LEU A 127 4.28 -14.90 -1.31
C LEU A 127 5.44 -15.89 -1.49
N ASP A 128 6.69 -15.42 -1.49
CA ASP A 128 7.87 -16.27 -1.48
C ASP A 128 7.87 -17.18 -0.25
N GLY A 129 7.60 -16.63 0.94
CA GLY A 129 7.46 -17.40 2.17
C GLY A 129 6.37 -18.49 2.10
N LEU A 130 5.23 -18.22 1.45
CA LEU A 130 4.20 -19.25 1.24
C LEU A 130 4.66 -20.39 0.34
N ALA A 131 5.43 -20.09 -0.70
CA ALA A 131 5.97 -21.10 -1.60
C ALA A 131 7.05 -21.94 -0.90
N GLU A 132 7.97 -21.29 -0.17
CA GLU A 132 9.02 -21.94 0.61
C GLU A 132 8.47 -22.86 1.70
N ALA A 133 7.39 -22.44 2.36
CA ALA A 133 6.69 -23.26 3.37
C ALA A 133 5.79 -24.34 2.76
N GLY A 134 5.70 -24.44 1.43
CA GLY A 134 4.84 -25.42 0.75
C GLY A 134 3.33 -25.17 0.89
N VAL A 135 2.93 -23.96 1.28
CA VAL A 135 1.51 -23.56 1.40
C VAL A 135 0.89 -23.40 0.02
N ILE A 136 1.63 -22.81 -0.92
CA ILE A 136 1.26 -22.76 -2.34
C ILE A 136 2.26 -23.57 -3.18
N PRO A 137 1.82 -24.24 -4.26
CA PRO A 137 2.74 -24.90 -5.18
C PRO A 137 3.69 -23.90 -5.84
N GLU A 138 4.97 -24.26 -6.00
CA GLU A 138 5.98 -23.40 -6.67
C GLU A 138 5.52 -22.92 -8.05
N GLY A 139 4.82 -23.77 -8.81
CA GLY A 139 4.28 -23.42 -10.13
C GLY A 139 3.18 -22.36 -10.13
N ARG A 140 2.58 -22.04 -8.97
CA ARG A 140 1.57 -20.98 -8.82
C ARG A 140 2.14 -19.66 -8.29
N ARG A 141 3.40 -19.66 -7.82
CA ARG A 141 4.06 -18.45 -7.31
C ARG A 141 4.25 -17.37 -8.39
N PRO A 142 4.70 -17.67 -9.63
CA PRO A 142 4.90 -16.62 -10.64
C PRO A 142 3.61 -15.86 -10.97
N GLY A 143 3.61 -14.54 -10.74
CA GLY A 143 2.47 -13.66 -11.01
C GLY A 143 1.37 -13.67 -9.95
N ALA A 144 1.53 -14.43 -8.86
CA ALA A 144 0.62 -14.45 -7.72
C ALA A 144 0.40 -13.04 -7.13
N GLU A 145 1.44 -12.21 -7.14
CA GLU A 145 1.40 -10.83 -6.66
C GLU A 145 0.37 -9.97 -7.40
N PHE A 146 0.16 -10.20 -8.69
CA PHE A 146 -0.83 -9.43 -9.46
C PHE A 146 -2.25 -9.80 -9.06
N LEU A 147 -2.52 -11.08 -8.80
CA LEU A 147 -3.83 -11.55 -8.37
C LEU A 147 -4.14 -11.07 -6.95
N ALA A 148 -3.19 -11.25 -6.03
CA ALA A 148 -3.32 -10.80 -4.65
C ALA A 148 -3.50 -9.28 -4.56
N TRP A 149 -2.65 -8.51 -5.26
CA TRP A 149 -2.74 -7.06 -5.28
C TRP A 149 -4.04 -6.57 -5.90
N SER A 150 -4.47 -7.15 -7.03
CA SER A 150 -5.74 -6.76 -7.68
C SER A 150 -6.95 -6.94 -6.76
N ALA A 151 -7.00 -8.07 -6.03
CA ALA A 151 -8.07 -8.35 -5.10
C ALA A 151 -8.11 -7.33 -3.95
N VAL A 152 -6.97 -7.14 -3.26
CA VAL A 152 -6.87 -6.26 -2.08
C VAL A 152 -7.05 -4.79 -2.47
N HIS A 153 -6.46 -4.35 -3.58
CA HIS A 153 -6.62 -3.00 -4.09
C HIS A 153 -8.07 -2.73 -4.51
N GLY A 154 -8.70 -3.68 -5.22
CA GLY A 154 -10.10 -3.57 -5.62
C GLY A 154 -11.04 -3.42 -4.43
N LEU A 155 -10.90 -4.27 -3.41
CA LEU A 155 -11.70 -4.15 -2.19
C LEU A 155 -11.43 -2.82 -1.47
N SER A 156 -10.17 -2.41 -1.33
CA SER A 156 -9.81 -1.14 -0.70
C SER A 156 -10.51 0.04 -1.38
N MET A 157 -10.51 0.08 -2.72
CA MET A 157 -11.25 1.11 -3.48
C MET A 157 -12.76 1.04 -3.24
N LEU A 158 -13.33 -0.17 -3.17
CA LEU A 158 -14.77 -0.34 -2.89
C LEU A 158 -15.15 0.14 -1.48
N LEU A 159 -14.24 0.00 -0.50
CA LEU A 159 -14.40 0.42 0.89
C LEU A 159 -14.24 1.93 1.08
N ILE A 160 -13.36 2.59 0.32
CA ILE A 160 -13.08 4.03 0.54
C ILE A 160 -13.87 4.95 -0.38
N ASP A 161 -14.16 4.51 -1.62
CA ASP A 161 -14.82 5.32 -2.65
C ASP A 161 -16.05 4.62 -3.26
N GLY A 162 -16.22 3.33 -3.00
CA GLY A 162 -17.26 2.52 -3.61
C GLY A 162 -18.53 2.36 -2.77
N PRO A 163 -19.40 1.43 -3.19
CA PRO A 163 -20.69 1.20 -2.54
C PRO A 163 -20.58 0.61 -1.13
N LEU A 164 -19.39 0.15 -0.71
CA LEU A 164 -19.17 -0.47 0.59
C LEU A 164 -18.72 0.55 1.66
N ARG A 165 -18.58 1.83 1.30
CA ARG A 165 -18.09 2.89 2.20
C ARG A 165 -18.91 3.10 3.47
N GLU A 166 -20.19 2.76 3.43
CA GLU A 166 -21.14 2.90 4.56
C GLU A 166 -21.14 1.68 5.49
N PHE A 167 -20.31 0.67 5.23
CA PHE A 167 -20.14 -0.44 6.16
C PHE A 167 -19.53 0.07 7.47
N ASP A 168 -19.93 -0.53 8.59
CA ASP A 168 -19.23 -0.33 9.85
C ASP A 168 -17.86 -1.01 9.84
N GLU A 169 -16.95 -0.56 10.71
CA GLU A 169 -15.57 -1.05 10.74
C GLU A 169 -15.48 -2.57 10.93
N ALA A 170 -16.34 -3.13 11.80
CA ALA A 170 -16.38 -4.58 12.02
C ALA A 170 -16.72 -5.37 10.73
N THR A 171 -17.65 -4.85 9.93
CA THR A 171 -18.01 -5.45 8.64
C THR A 171 -16.91 -5.29 7.61
N LYS A 172 -16.25 -4.13 7.55
CA LYS A 172 -15.11 -3.90 6.66
C LYS A 172 -13.97 -4.86 6.97
N ASP A 173 -13.61 -5.01 8.24
CA ASP A 173 -12.60 -5.95 8.71
C ASP A 173 -12.96 -7.40 8.34
N ALA A 174 -14.19 -7.81 8.61
CA ALA A 174 -14.64 -9.17 8.32
C ALA A 174 -14.59 -9.50 6.81
N VAL A 175 -14.99 -8.57 5.94
CA VAL A 175 -14.91 -8.75 4.48
C VAL A 175 -13.45 -8.74 4.01
N GLY A 176 -12.60 -7.87 4.59
CA GLY A 176 -11.18 -7.82 4.32
C GLY A 176 -10.47 -9.14 4.64
N GLN A 177 -10.67 -9.68 5.84
CA GLN A 177 -10.08 -10.96 6.24
C GLN A 177 -10.57 -12.10 5.34
N ARG A 178 -11.86 -12.12 5.00
CA ARG A 178 -12.42 -13.13 4.09
C ARG A 178 -11.83 -13.04 2.68
N LEU A 179 -11.51 -11.85 2.19
CA LEU A 179 -10.84 -11.66 0.90
C LEU A 179 -9.42 -12.23 0.96
N ILE A 180 -8.66 -11.96 2.01
CA ILE A 180 -7.29 -12.48 2.17
C ILE A 180 -7.32 -14.02 2.19
N ASP A 181 -8.22 -14.63 2.96
CA ASP A 181 -8.39 -16.08 3.00
C ASP A 181 -8.73 -16.67 1.62
N MET A 182 -9.54 -15.96 0.84
CA MET A 182 -9.89 -16.37 -0.53
C MET A 182 -8.68 -16.27 -1.47
N VAL A 183 -7.87 -15.22 -1.36
CA VAL A 183 -6.64 -15.07 -2.12
C VAL A 183 -5.67 -16.20 -1.80
N GLU A 184 -5.39 -16.45 -0.52
CA GLU A 184 -4.50 -17.54 -0.07
C GLU A 184 -4.92 -18.89 -0.68
N ARG A 185 -6.21 -19.25 -0.60
CA ARG A 185 -6.73 -20.51 -1.13
C ARG A 185 -6.78 -20.59 -2.65
N GLY A 186 -6.81 -19.43 -3.32
CA GLY A 186 -6.84 -19.33 -4.77
C GLY A 186 -5.47 -19.39 -5.43
N LEU A 187 -4.41 -19.11 -4.66
CA LEU A 187 -3.01 -19.26 -5.05
C LEU A 187 -2.54 -20.72 -4.95
#